data_AF-A0A526TC27-F1
#
_entry.id   AF-A0A526TC27-F1
#
_cell.length_a   1.000
_cell.length_b   1.000
_cell.length_c   1.000
_cell.angle_alpha   90.00
_cell.angle_beta   90.00
_cell.angle_gamma   90.00
#
_symmetry.space_group_name_H-M   'P 1'
#
loop_
_entity.id
_entity.type
_entity.pdbx_description
1 polymer ?
#
loop_
_entity_poly.entity_id
_entity_poly.type
_entity_poly.pdbx_seq_one_letter_code
_entity_poly.pdbx_strand_id
1 'polypeptide(L)'
;KVAFPERTVVCFAGDGDFQMNCQELGTAMQARAQPIVLILNNGIYGTIRAHQERHYPARVSGTSLENPDFVTLAKAYGFHAERVEATRDFAAAFDRALGSVT
;
A
#
# COMPACT_ATOMS: atom_id res chain seq x y z
N LYS A 1 -6.60 10.91 -9.01
CA LYS A 1 -6.46 10.45 -10.42
C LYS A 1 -7.61 10.97 -11.29
N VAL A 2 -8.87 10.75 -10.92
CA VAL A 2 -10.07 11.19 -11.70
C VAL A 2 -10.03 12.66 -12.13
N ALA A 3 -9.76 13.60 -11.22
CA ALA A 3 -9.78 15.03 -11.53
C ALA A 3 -8.69 15.47 -12.53
N PHE A 4 -7.55 14.77 -12.58
CA PHE A 4 -6.43 15.08 -13.45
C PHE A 4 -5.85 13.77 -14.03
N PRO A 5 -6.47 13.20 -15.08
CA PRO A 5 -6.11 11.89 -15.61
C PRO A 5 -4.66 11.82 -16.11
N GLU A 6 -4.14 12.91 -16.67
CA GLU A 6 -2.77 12.98 -17.21
C GLU A 6 -1.68 13.09 -16.13
N ARG A 7 -2.05 13.37 -14.88
CA ARG A 7 -1.08 13.47 -13.79
C ARG A 7 -0.85 12.12 -13.14
N THR A 8 0.42 11.81 -12.86
CA THR A 8 0.77 10.71 -11.97
C THR A 8 0.29 11.04 -10.56
N VAL A 9 -0.52 10.16 -9.98
CA VAL A 9 -0.96 10.23 -8.59
C VAL A 9 -0.36 9.05 -7.85
N VAL A 10 0.41 9.36 -6.82
CA VAL A 10 1.05 8.37 -5.95
C VAL A 10 0.44 8.48 -4.56
N CYS A 11 -0.06 7.37 -4.04
CA CYS A 11 -0.53 7.23 -2.68
C CYS A 11 0.52 6.49 -1.85
N PHE A 12 0.93 7.05 -0.72
CA PHE A 12 1.79 6.37 0.26
C PHE A 12 0.90 5.93 1.42
N ALA A 13 0.81 4.62 1.64
CA ALA A 13 -0.02 4.06 2.70
C ALA A 13 0.80 3.05 3.52
N GLY A 14 0.60 3.03 4.84
CA GLY A 14 1.01 1.87 5.63
C GLY A 14 0.09 0.69 5.32
N ASP A 15 0.56 -0.53 5.55
CA ASP A 15 -0.25 -1.76 5.48
C ASP A 15 -1.53 -1.67 6.33
N GLY A 16 -1.44 -1.17 7.56
CA GLY A 16 -2.59 -1.02 8.44
C GLY A 16 -3.63 0.01 7.96
N ASP A 17 -3.20 1.09 7.33
CA ASP A 17 -4.09 2.11 6.71
C ASP A 17 -4.74 1.54 5.45
N PHE A 18 -3.93 0.90 4.58
CA PHE A 18 -4.42 0.28 3.37
C PHE A 18 -5.48 -0.80 3.66
N GLN A 19 -5.30 -1.62 4.69
CA GLN A 19 -6.29 -2.63 5.09
C GLN A 19 -7.65 -2.02 5.48
N MET A 20 -7.71 -0.78 5.96
CA MET A 20 -8.99 -0.15 6.32
C MET A 20 -9.85 0.17 5.09
N ASN A 21 -9.22 0.39 3.93
CA ASN A 21 -9.87 0.90 2.73
C ASN A 21 -9.50 0.14 1.44
N CYS A 22 -8.99 -1.10 1.54
CA CYS A 22 -8.53 -1.84 0.37
C CYS A 22 -9.66 -2.15 -0.63
N GLN A 23 -10.91 -2.16 -0.17
CA GLN A 23 -12.10 -2.29 -1.02
C GLN A 23 -12.27 -1.14 -2.03
N GLU A 24 -11.67 0.04 -1.78
CA GLU A 24 -11.73 1.20 -2.68
C GLU A 24 -10.93 1.00 -3.97
N LEU A 25 -10.10 -0.06 -4.06
CA LEU A 25 -9.59 -0.52 -5.35
C LEU A 25 -10.73 -0.88 -6.31
N GLY A 26 -11.87 -1.35 -5.79
CA GLY A 26 -13.09 -1.57 -6.58
C GLY A 26 -13.66 -0.27 -7.15
N THR A 27 -13.70 0.80 -6.35
CA THR A 27 -14.10 2.14 -6.81
C THR A 27 -13.13 2.66 -7.88
N ALA A 28 -11.83 2.49 -7.66
CA ALA A 28 -10.80 2.87 -8.63
C ALA A 28 -10.97 2.12 -9.96
N MET A 29 -11.28 0.82 -9.92
CA MET A 29 -11.59 -0.01 -11.08
C MET A 29 -12.84 0.50 -11.82
N GLN A 30 -13.94 0.77 -11.10
CA GLN A 30 -15.18 1.31 -11.69
C GLN A 30 -14.97 2.67 -12.35
N ALA A 31 -14.18 3.54 -11.71
CA ALA A 31 -13.86 4.88 -12.20
C ALA A 31 -12.78 4.89 -13.30
N ARG A 32 -12.20 3.73 -13.64
CA ARG A 32 -11.02 3.61 -14.52
C ARG A 32 -9.90 4.55 -14.09
N ALA A 33 -9.67 4.63 -12.78
CA ALA A 33 -8.78 5.58 -12.16
C ALA A 33 -7.81 4.86 -11.23
N GLN A 34 -6.71 4.36 -11.77
CA GLN A 34 -5.72 3.57 -11.05
C GLN A 34 -4.53 4.48 -10.66
N PRO A 35 -4.44 4.97 -9.42
CA PRO A 35 -3.23 5.60 -8.92
C PRO A 35 -2.17 4.53 -8.63
N ILE A 36 -0.90 4.93 -8.53
CA ILE A 36 0.14 4.08 -7.97
C ILE A 36 0.01 4.11 -6.45
N VAL A 37 -0.18 2.96 -5.81
CA VAL A 37 -0.26 2.84 -4.35
C VAL A 37 1.01 2.15 -3.85
N LEU A 38 1.78 2.87 -3.05
CA LEU A 38 2.96 2.36 -2.37
C LEU A 38 2.56 1.92 -0.96
N ILE A 39 2.49 0.61 -0.75
CA ILE A 39 2.16 0.00 0.55
C ILE A 39 3.46 -0.25 1.31
N LEU A 40 3.68 0.49 2.40
CA LEU A 40 4.78 0.26 3.33
C LEU A 40 4.39 -0.85 4.30
N ASN A 41 4.70 -2.08 3.92
CA ASN A 41 4.34 -3.29 4.65
C ASN A 41 5.40 -3.67 5.69
N ASN A 42 5.19 -3.25 6.94
CA ASN A 42 6.07 -3.59 8.07
C ASN A 42 5.38 -4.49 9.12
N GLY A 43 4.14 -4.90 8.90
CA GLY A 43 3.39 -5.79 9.78
C GLY A 43 3.00 -5.17 11.11
N ILE A 44 3.00 -3.84 11.24
CA ILE A 44 2.68 -3.16 12.50
C ILE A 44 1.98 -1.81 12.29
N TYR A 45 1.16 -1.41 13.27
CA TYR A 45 0.79 0.00 13.44
C TYR A 45 1.97 0.80 14.01
N GLY A 46 2.96 1.11 13.15
CA GLY A 46 4.29 1.60 13.52
C GLY A 46 4.29 2.82 14.44
N THR A 47 3.49 3.84 14.15
CA THR A 47 3.41 5.03 15.01
C THR A 47 2.87 4.69 16.39
N ILE A 48 1.85 3.83 16.49
CA ILE A 48 1.29 3.41 17.78
C ILE A 48 2.32 2.56 18.54
N ARG A 49 3.00 1.62 17.85
CA ARG A 49 4.09 0.82 18.41
C ARG A 49 5.19 1.71 19.01
N ALA A 50 5.65 2.73 18.29
CA ALA A 50 6.69 3.64 18.76
C ALA A 50 6.26 4.39 20.04
N HIS A 51 5.00 4.83 20.14
CA HIS A 51 4.48 5.45 21.36
C HIS A 51 4.37 4.45 22.51
N GLN A 52 3.97 3.19 22.24
CA GLN A 52 3.92 2.13 23.25
C GLN A 52 5.30 1.86 23.83
N GLU A 53 6.31 1.64 22.99
CA GLU A 53 7.68 1.35 23.44
C GLU A 53 8.29 2.50 24.26
N ARG A 54 7.98 3.74 23.89
CA ARG A 54 8.45 4.93 24.59
C ARG A 54 7.82 5.12 25.97
N HIS A 55 6.50 4.94 26.10
CA HIS A 55 5.77 5.26 27.34
C HIS A 55 5.50 4.04 28.22
N TYR A 56 5.49 2.84 27.63
CA TYR A 56 5.19 1.57 28.27
C TYR A 56 6.16 0.48 27.80
N PRO A 57 7.45 0.57 28.17
CA PRO A 57 8.44 -0.42 27.79
C PRO A 57 7.98 -1.85 28.09
N ALA A 58 8.29 -2.78 27.19
CA ALA A 58 7.88 -4.19 27.21
C ALA A 58 6.36 -4.47 27.08
N ARG A 59 5.50 -3.45 26.90
CA ARG A 59 4.05 -3.64 26.74
C ARG A 59 3.58 -3.40 25.31
N VAL A 60 3.68 -4.46 24.52
CA VAL A 60 3.12 -4.55 23.17
C VAL A 60 1.63 -4.90 23.25
N SER A 61 0.76 -4.08 22.65
CA SER A 61 -0.68 -4.37 22.61
C SER A 61 -1.32 -3.95 21.29
N GLY A 62 -2.03 -4.86 20.62
CA GLY A 62 -2.91 -4.55 19.47
C GLY A 62 -2.25 -3.85 18.28
N THR A 63 -0.95 -4.05 18.07
CA THR A 63 -0.14 -3.26 17.13
C THR A 63 0.61 -4.12 16.12
N SER A 64 0.55 -5.45 16.25
CA SER A 64 1.01 -6.38 15.24
C SER A 64 -0.12 -6.65 14.25
N LEU A 65 0.21 -6.72 12.97
CA LEU A 65 -0.74 -6.94 11.88
C LEU A 65 -0.42 -8.25 11.18
N GLU A 66 -1.48 -8.97 10.87
CA GLU A 66 -1.45 -10.03 9.88
C GLU A 66 -2.05 -9.45 8.60
N ASN A 67 -1.28 -9.54 7.51
CA ASN A 67 -1.63 -8.92 6.24
C ASN A 67 -1.97 -9.99 5.20
N PRO A 68 -2.96 -9.76 4.33
CA PRO A 68 -3.15 -10.60 3.16
C PRO A 68 -1.99 -10.42 2.18
N ASP A 69 -1.93 -11.28 1.16
CA ASP A 69 -1.09 -11.01 0.00
C ASP A 69 -1.66 -9.82 -0.80
N PHE A 70 -1.10 -8.63 -0.55
CA PHE A 70 -1.51 -7.40 -1.22
C PHE A 70 -1.32 -7.44 -2.74
N VAL A 71 -0.37 -8.22 -3.26
CA VAL A 71 -0.17 -8.36 -4.71
C VAL A 71 -1.36 -9.10 -5.31
N THR A 72 -1.73 -10.23 -4.71
CA THR A 72 -2.89 -11.02 -5.14
C THR A 72 -4.18 -10.21 -5.01
N LEU A 73 -4.37 -9.49 -3.88
CA LEU A 73 -5.52 -8.62 -3.67
C LEU A 73 -5.63 -7.51 -4.73
N ALA A 74 -4.54 -6.81 -5.03
CA ALA A 74 -4.53 -5.74 -6.02
C ALA A 74 -4.82 -6.26 -7.43
N LYS A 75 -4.25 -7.42 -7.80
CA LYS A 75 -4.53 -8.10 -9.07
C LYS A 75 -6.00 -8.51 -9.21
N ALA A 76 -6.66 -8.89 -8.12
CA ALA A 76 -8.09 -9.22 -8.13
C ALA A 76 -8.98 -8.01 -8.49
N TYR A 77 -8.50 -6.78 -8.24
CA TYR A 77 -9.13 -5.53 -8.66
C TYR A 77 -8.59 -4.99 -9.99
N GLY A 78 -7.79 -5.76 -10.71
CA GLY A 78 -7.26 -5.39 -12.03
C GLY A 78 -6.09 -4.41 -12.01
N PHE A 79 -5.37 -4.28 -10.88
CA PHE A 79 -4.15 -3.49 -10.81
C PHE A 79 -2.92 -4.31 -11.21
N HIS A 80 -1.93 -3.67 -11.86
CA HIS A 80 -0.56 -4.17 -11.80
C HIS A 80 -0.04 -4.08 -10.37
N ALA A 81 0.62 -5.14 -9.90
CA ALA A 81 1.12 -5.19 -8.54
C ALA A 81 2.36 -6.08 -8.43
N GLU A 82 3.32 -5.61 -7.63
CA GLU A 82 4.61 -6.26 -7.38
C GLU A 82 5.01 -6.09 -5.92
N ARG A 83 5.74 -7.07 -5.39
CA ARG A 83 6.36 -7.01 -4.07
C ARG A 83 7.83 -6.67 -4.24
N VAL A 84 8.29 -5.63 -3.57
CA VAL A 84 9.69 -5.19 -3.56
C VAL A 84 10.28 -5.46 -2.19
N GLU A 85 11.33 -6.28 -2.12
CA GLU A 85 11.96 -6.68 -0.85
C GLU A 85 13.31 -6.00 -0.60
N ALA A 86 13.92 -5.40 -1.63
CA ALA A 86 15.18 -4.67 -1.50
C ALA A 86 15.12 -3.32 -2.23
N THR A 87 15.75 -2.31 -1.63
CA THR A 87 15.77 -0.93 -2.15
C THR A 87 16.29 -0.85 -3.58
N ARG A 88 17.28 -1.68 -3.95
CA ARG A 88 17.85 -1.71 -5.31
C ARG A 88 16.82 -2.10 -6.38
N ASP A 89 15.78 -2.84 -6.01
CA ASP A 89 14.76 -3.36 -6.94
C ASP A 89 13.60 -2.37 -7.09
N PHE A 90 13.50 -1.36 -6.21
CA PHE A 90 12.41 -0.40 -6.17
C PHE A 90 12.29 0.42 -7.46
N ALA A 91 13.40 1.00 -7.95
CA ALA A 91 13.36 1.88 -9.11
C ALA A 91 12.79 1.16 -10.34
N ALA A 92 13.28 -0.06 -10.62
CA ALA A 92 12.80 -0.86 -11.73
C ALA A 92 11.32 -1.28 -11.58
N ALA A 93 10.87 -1.60 -10.36
CA ALA A 93 9.46 -1.92 -10.10
C ALA A 93 8.55 -0.69 -10.25
N PHE A 94 9.01 0.48 -9.80
CA PHE A 94 8.26 1.73 -9.95
C PHE A 94 8.13 2.15 -11.41
N ASP A 95 9.18 1.97 -12.24
CA ASP A 95 9.13 2.22 -13.67
C ASP A 95 8.12 1.32 -14.38
N ARG A 96 8.03 0.03 -13.99
CA ARG A 96 7.00 -0.87 -14.50
C ARG A 96 5.59 -0.46 -14.08
N ALA A 97 5.41 -0.01 -12.84
CA ALA A 97 4.13 0.51 -12.37
C ALA A 97 3.72 1.80 -13.11
N LEU A 98 4.67 2.69 -13.40
CA LEU A 98 4.45 3.90 -14.21
C LEU A 98 4.05 3.57 -15.65
N GLY A 99 4.69 2.58 -16.25
CA GLY A 99 4.42 2.13 -17.62
C GLY A 99 3.21 1.20 -17.74
N SER A 100 2.58 0.83 -16.62
CA SER A 100 1.45 -0.08 -16.62
C SER A 100 0.19 0.57 -17.18
N VAL A 101 -0.58 -0.23 -17.94
CA VAL A 101 -1.92 0.13 -18.41
C VAL A 101 -3.04 -0.35 -17.48
N THR A 102 -2.65 -1.03 -16.39
CA THR A 102 -3.52 -1.61 -15.34
C THR A 102 -2.98 -1.29 -13.96
#